data_AF-A0A392M327-F1
#
_entry.id   AF-A0A392M327-F1
#
_cell.length_a   1.000
_cell.length_b   1.000
_cell.length_c   1.000
_cell.angle_alpha   90.00
_cell.angle_beta   90.00
_cell.angle_gamma   90.00
#
_symmetry.space_group_name_H-M   'P 1'
#
loop_
_entity.id
_entity.type
_entity.pdbx_description
1 polymer ?
#
loop_
_entity_poly.entity_id
_entity_poly.type
_entity_poly.pdbx_seq_one_letter_code
_entity_poly.pdbx_strand_id
1 'polypeptide(L)' 'LGYVIYRRVLRYYSGEEDGLDMRKALSRDVEKKSIIPLKRPITPDELEYD' A
#
# COMPACT_ATOMS: atom_id res chain seq x y z
N LEU A 1 -9.57 7.98 11.11
CA LEU A 1 -8.99 8.28 9.77
C LEU A 1 -9.50 7.32 8.67
N GLY A 2 -9.68 6.02 8.95
CA GLY A 2 -10.32 5.08 8.02
C GLY A 2 -9.40 4.50 6.95
N TYR A 3 -8.09 4.57 7.18
CA TYR A 3 -7.08 3.94 6.33
C TYR A 3 -6.85 2.49 6.76
N VAL A 4 -6.46 1.66 5.80
CA VAL A 4 -5.99 0.30 6.02
C VAL A 4 -4.57 0.17 5.47
N ILE A 5 -3.79 -0.77 6.02
CA ILE A 5 -2.50 -1.14 5.45
C ILE A 5 -2.79 -1.93 4.18
N TYR A 6 -2.43 -1.36 3.03
CA TYR A 6 -2.56 -2.02 1.74
C TYR A 6 -1.37 -2.96 1.51
N ARG A 7 -0.15 -2.48 1.77
CA ARG A 7 1.09 -3.28 1.70
C ARG A 7 2.21 -2.68 2.53
N ARG A 8 3.25 -3.48 2.75
CA ARG A 8 4.54 -3.03 3.28
C ARG A 8 5.52 -2.87 2.11
N VAL A 9 6.15 -1.71 2.03
CA VAL A 9 7.21 -1.42 1.07
C VAL A 9 8.54 -1.51 1.80
N LEU A 10 9.34 -2.51 1.46
CA LEU A 10 10.61 -2.76 2.13
C LEU A 10 11.59 -1.63 1.83
N ARG A 11 12.33 -1.18 2.85
CA ARG A 11 13.44 -0.23 2.68
C ARG A 11 13.07 1.05 1.91
N TYR A 12 11.82 1.49 2.05
CA TYR A 12 11.26 2.63 1.32
C TYR A 12 11.96 3.95 1.67
N TYR A 13 12.31 4.16 2.94
CA TYR A 13 13.01 5.35 3.38
C TYR A 13 14.52 5.13 3.31
N SER A 14 15.13 5.65 2.24
CA SER A 14 16.59 5.68 2.02
C SER A 14 17.29 4.31 2.10
N GLY A 15 16.56 3.20 1.91
CA GLY A 15 17.12 1.87 2.04
C GLY A 15 17.13 1.28 3.46
N GLU A 16 16.71 2.05 4.46
CA GLU A 16 16.91 1.72 5.89
C GLU A 16 15.62 1.31 6.59
N GLU A 17 14.51 2.00 6.30
CA GLU A 17 13.23 1.73 6.96
C GLU A 17 12.14 1.32 5.96
N ASP A 18 11.31 0.37 6.39
CA ASP A 18 10.12 -0.04 5.65
C ASP A 18 9.04 1.05 5.72
N GLY A 19 8.29 1.22 4.63
CA GLY A 19 7.11 2.07 4.54
C GLY A 19 5.81 1.26 4.61
N LEU A 20 4.76 1.87 5.14
CA LEU A 20 3.39 1.33 5.04
C LEU A 20 2.62 2.14 3.99
N ASP A 21 2.28 1.50 2.87
CA ASP A 21 1.32 2.03 1.91
C ASP A 21 -0.08 1.89 2.53
N MET A 22 -0.66 3.02 2.91
CA MET A 22 -1.97 3.08 3.54
C MET A 22 -3.01 3.62 2.57
N ARG A 23 -4.11 2.89 2.40
CA ARG A 23 -5.21 3.28 1.50
C ARG A 23 -6.52 3.46 2.24
N LYS A 24 -7.36 4.34 1.70
CA LYS A 24 -8.72 4.60 2.19
C LYS A 24 -9.67 4.58 0.99
N ALA A 25 -10.68 3.71 1.05
CA ALA A 25 -11.75 3.69 0.07
C ALA A 25 -12.54 5.00 0.17
N LEU A 26 -12.69 5.69 -0.96
CA LEU A 26 -13.56 6.85 -1.09
C LEU A 26 -14.94 6.42 -1.60
N SER A 27 -15.89 7.35 -1.65
CA SER A 27 -17.29 7.10 -2.01
C SER A 27 -17.49 6.38 -3.35
N ARG A 28 -16.55 6.53 -4.30
CA ARG A 28 -16.59 5.86 -5.60
C ARG A 28 -16.29 4.35 -5.52
N ASP A 29 -15.48 3.92 -4.57
CA ASP A 29 -15.11 2.51 -4.41
C ASP A 29 -16.10 1.79 -3.47
N VAL A 30 -17.35 1.66 -3.94
CA VAL A 30 -18.46 1.10 -3.16
C VAL A 30 -18.15 -0.34 -2.71
N GLU A 31 -17.48 -1.11 -3.57
CA GLU A 31 -17.11 -2.51 -3.30
C GLU A 31 -15.77 -2.65 -2.54
N LYS A 32 -15.11 -1.53 -2.22
CA LYS A 32 -13.84 -1.51 -1.48
C LYS A 32 -12.71 -2.29 -2.17
N LYS A 33 -12.74 -2.38 -3.50
CA LYS A 33 -11.76 -3.13 -4.29
C LYS A 33 -10.37 -2.48 -4.25
N SER A 34 -10.28 -1.17 -4.06
CA SER A 34 -9.00 -0.43 -4.03
C SER A 34 -8.18 -0.62 -2.75
N ILE A 35 -8.80 -1.16 -1.70
CA ILE A 35 -8.18 -1.32 -0.38
C ILE A 35 -7.95 -2.78 0.02
N ILE A 36 -8.15 -3.73 -0.88
CA ILE A 36 -7.86 -5.14 -0.64
C ILE A 36 -6.34 -5.32 -0.47
N PRO A 37 -5.83 -5.72 0.71
CA PRO A 37 -4.39 -5.74 0.95
C PRO A 37 -3.63 -6.70 0.01
N LEU A 38 -2.44 -6.29 -0.40
CA LEU A 38 -1.51 -7.17 -1.07
C LEU A 38 -0.92 -8.16 -0.07
N LYS A 39 -0.93 -9.44 -0.42
CA LYS A 39 -0.50 -10.53 0.49
C LYS A 39 1.00 -10.56 0.77
N ARG A 40 1.80 -9.92 -0.09
CA ARG A 40 3.26 -9.90 0.00
C ARG A 40 3.78 -8.47 0.18
N PRO A 41 4.89 -8.30 0.90
CA PRO A 41 5.64 -7.06 0.84
C PRO A 41 6.24 -6.88 -0.56
N ILE A 42 6.57 -5.63 -0.89
CA ILE A 42 7.20 -5.27 -2.17
C ILE A 42 8.45 -4.41 -1.92
N THR A 43 9.33 -4.30 -2.91
CA THR A 43 10.41 -3.31 -2.92
C THR A 43 9.97 -2.02 -3.63
N PRO A 44 10.68 -0.89 -3.46
CA PRO A 44 10.27 0.39 -4.04
C PRO A 44 10.21 0.38 -5.57
N ASP A 45 11.07 -0.40 -6.24
CA ASP A 45 11.09 -0.59 -7.70
C ASP A 45 9.83 -1.29 -8.24
N GLU A 46 9.14 -2.08 -7.42
CA GLU A 46 7.87 -2.73 -7.79
C GLU A 46 6.67 -1.76 -7.72
N LEU A 47 6.82 -0.54 -7.19
CA LEU A 47 5.74 0.45 -7.12
C LEU A 47 5.39 1.07 -8.48
N GLU A 48 6.36 1.19 -9.39
CA GLU A 48 6.18 1.88 -10.67
C GLU A 48 5.36 1.08 -11.71
N TYR A 49 5.09 -0.20 -11.43
CA TYR A 49 4.46 -1.14 -12.36
C TYR A 49 3.10 -1.67 -11.88
N ASP A 50 2.47 -1.03 -10.87
CA ASP A 50 1.18 -1.41 -10.25
C ASP A 50 -0.04 -0.67 -10.82
#